data_AF-A0A2I0NQ90-F1
#
_entry.id   AF-A0A2I0NQ90-F1
#
_cell.length_a   1.000
_cell.length_b   1.000
_cell.length_c   1.000
_cell.angle_alpha   90.00
_cell.angle_beta   90.00
_cell.angle_gamma   90.00
#
_symmetry.space_group_name_H-M   'P 1'
#
loop_
_entity.id
_entity.type
_entity.pdbx_description
1 polymer ?
#
loop_
_entity_poly.entity_id
_entity_poly.type
_entity_poly.pdbx_seq_one_letter_code
_entity_poly.pdbx_strand_id
1 'polypeptide(L)'
;MKVYRHGDTYIAPKGSFFDGNVKIDGNFITPPETHIWGNMVIAGRLELGPGSTVGGSIEARSIVVGHDVKIKGPLQVQETATICDNACLHSIEAGGNITLRPGVRVGDVNSTETIFVYGKVTSERLFGRAVKVYGI
;
A
#
# COMPACT_ATOMS: atom_id res chain seq x y z
N MET A 1 -21.37 7.04 5.31
CA MET A 1 -20.13 7.32 6.04
C MET A 1 -19.55 8.63 5.52
N LYS A 2 -19.23 9.62 6.39
CA LYS A 2 -18.75 10.94 5.94
C LYS A 2 -17.22 10.93 5.86
N VAL A 3 -16.69 10.84 4.65
CA VAL A 3 -15.26 11.06 4.38
C VAL A 3 -15.04 12.57 4.34
N TYR A 4 -14.04 13.07 5.06
CA TYR A 4 -13.70 14.50 5.05
C TYR A 4 -12.97 14.81 3.74
N ARG A 5 -13.53 15.68 2.92
CA ARG A 5 -12.87 16.14 1.69
C ARG A 5 -12.25 17.52 1.94
N HIS A 6 -10.94 17.61 1.77
CA HIS A 6 -10.20 18.87 1.75
C HIS A 6 -9.53 19.02 0.37
N GLY A 7 -10.19 19.72 -0.54
CA GLY A 7 -9.77 19.81 -1.94
C GLY A 7 -9.83 18.45 -2.64
N ASP A 8 -8.67 17.97 -3.09
CA ASP A 8 -8.51 16.67 -3.73
C ASP A 8 -8.14 15.55 -2.75
N THR A 9 -8.03 15.85 -1.46
CA THR A 9 -7.69 14.87 -0.43
C THR A 9 -8.92 14.45 0.35
N TYR A 10 -9.13 13.14 0.42
CA TYR A 10 -10.21 12.47 1.13
C TYR A 10 -9.64 11.80 2.37
N ILE A 11 -10.14 12.15 3.54
CA ILE A 11 -9.65 11.68 4.84
C ILE A 11 -10.77 10.89 5.51
N ALA A 12 -10.50 9.61 5.77
CA ALA A 12 -11.45 8.76 6.46
C ALA A 12 -11.39 9.04 7.99
N PRO A 13 -12.53 9.06 8.71
CA PRO A 13 -12.56 9.23 10.16
C PRO A 13 -12.02 7.99 10.91
N LYS A 14 -11.50 8.13 12.13
CA LYS A 14 -11.03 6.97 12.93
C LYS A 14 -12.10 5.89 13.07
N GLY A 15 -11.69 4.62 13.04
CA GLY A 15 -12.63 3.49 13.07
C GLY A 15 -13.41 3.33 11.76
N SER A 16 -12.84 3.79 10.65
CA SER A 16 -13.46 3.66 9.34
C SER A 16 -13.57 2.20 8.92
N PHE A 17 -14.77 1.81 8.51
CA PHE A 17 -15.06 0.50 7.97
C PHE A 17 -15.72 0.64 6.59
N PHE A 18 -15.10 0.04 5.58
CA PHE A 18 -15.61 0.03 4.22
C PHE A 18 -15.92 -1.41 3.82
N ASP A 19 -17.20 -1.75 3.80
CA ASP A 19 -17.66 -3.08 3.37
C ASP A 19 -17.57 -3.24 1.84
N GLY A 20 -17.80 -2.16 1.11
CA GLY A 20 -17.83 -2.15 -0.35
C GLY A 20 -16.57 -1.62 -1.02
N ASN A 21 -16.65 -1.50 -2.35
CA ASN A 21 -15.60 -0.92 -3.17
C ASN A 21 -15.47 0.58 -2.91
N VAL A 22 -14.23 1.08 -2.86
CA VAL A 22 -13.91 2.49 -2.62
C VAL A 22 -13.27 3.05 -3.88
N LYS A 23 -13.91 4.05 -4.50
CA LYS A 23 -13.33 4.80 -5.62
C LYS A 23 -13.12 6.25 -5.20
N ILE A 24 -11.90 6.76 -5.35
CA ILE A 24 -11.53 8.13 -5.00
C ILE A 24 -10.70 8.71 -6.16
N ASP A 25 -11.19 9.76 -6.81
CA ASP A 25 -10.49 10.41 -7.93
C ASP A 25 -9.37 11.38 -7.48
N GLY A 26 -8.94 11.31 -6.22
CA GLY A 26 -7.90 12.16 -5.63
C GLY A 26 -7.00 11.39 -4.66
N ASN A 27 -6.48 12.09 -3.65
CA ASN A 27 -5.70 11.47 -2.59
C ASN A 27 -6.63 10.88 -1.53
N PHE A 28 -6.24 9.76 -0.94
CA PHE A 28 -7.01 9.12 0.13
C PHE A 28 -6.11 8.80 1.31
N ILE A 29 -6.48 9.30 2.49
CA ILE A 29 -5.76 9.10 3.74
C ILE A 29 -6.69 8.33 4.68
N THR A 30 -6.26 7.14 5.09
CA THR A 30 -6.96 6.36 6.10
C THR A 30 -6.28 6.52 7.46
N PRO A 31 -7.07 6.58 8.53
CA PRO A 31 -6.55 6.53 9.88
C PRO A 31 -6.02 5.12 10.20
N PRO A 32 -5.28 4.98 11.31
CA PRO A 32 -4.92 3.67 11.83
C PRO A 32 -6.15 2.79 12.06
N GLU A 33 -5.95 1.47 11.97
CA GLU A 33 -6.98 0.44 12.22
C GLU A 33 -8.20 0.57 11.31
N THR A 34 -8.00 0.95 10.04
CA THR A 34 -9.07 1.00 9.04
C THR A 34 -9.26 -0.37 8.41
N HIS A 35 -10.51 -0.81 8.25
CA HIS A 35 -10.82 -2.08 7.60
C HIS A 35 -11.60 -1.84 6.29
N ILE A 36 -11.05 -2.33 5.18
CA ILE A 36 -11.68 -2.28 3.87
C ILE A 36 -11.83 -3.70 3.33
N TRP A 37 -13.04 -4.15 3.06
CA TRP A 37 -13.29 -5.49 2.52
C TRP A 37 -13.30 -5.53 1.00
N GLY A 38 -13.79 -4.46 0.36
CA GLY A 38 -13.85 -4.33 -1.09
C GLY A 38 -12.55 -3.91 -1.75
N ASN A 39 -12.65 -3.63 -3.05
CA ASN A 39 -11.55 -3.14 -3.88
C ASN A 39 -11.41 -1.62 -3.74
N MET A 40 -10.18 -1.11 -3.85
CA MET A 40 -9.87 0.31 -3.77
C MET A 40 -9.29 0.80 -5.09
N VAL A 41 -9.83 1.88 -5.64
CA VAL A 41 -9.31 2.56 -6.83
C VAL A 41 -9.11 4.03 -6.49
N ILE A 42 -7.85 4.43 -6.39
CA ILE A 42 -7.44 5.76 -5.95
C ILE A 42 -6.63 6.42 -7.09
N ALA A 43 -7.16 7.46 -7.71
CA ALA A 43 -6.45 8.10 -8.83
C ALA A 43 -5.17 8.84 -8.40
N GLY A 44 -5.10 9.27 -7.13
CA GLY A 44 -3.96 9.98 -6.56
C GLY A 44 -3.12 9.13 -5.61
N ARG A 45 -2.70 9.75 -4.51
CA ARG A 45 -1.90 9.12 -3.46
C ARG A 45 -2.77 8.45 -2.41
N LEU A 46 -2.51 7.19 -2.11
CA LEU A 46 -3.12 6.45 -1.01
C LEU A 46 -2.17 6.38 0.19
N GLU A 47 -2.65 6.78 1.37
CA GLU A 47 -1.95 6.60 2.63
C GLU A 47 -2.78 5.70 3.53
N LEU A 48 -2.28 4.49 3.78
CA LEU A 48 -2.91 3.56 4.71
C LEU A 48 -2.32 3.75 6.10
N GLY A 49 -3.18 4.14 7.05
CA GLY A 49 -2.81 4.19 8.45
C GLY A 49 -2.37 2.82 8.99
N PRO A 50 -1.51 2.79 10.02
CA PRO A 50 -0.97 1.54 10.54
C PRO A 50 -2.03 0.61 11.13
N GLY A 51 -1.79 -0.69 11.08
CA GLY A 51 -2.75 -1.72 11.51
C GLY A 51 -4.01 -1.85 10.66
N SER A 52 -4.09 -1.13 9.53
CA SER A 52 -5.23 -1.26 8.60
C SER A 52 -5.23 -2.61 7.89
N THR A 53 -6.41 -3.07 7.47
CA THR A 53 -6.57 -4.31 6.70
C THR A 53 -7.38 -4.05 5.43
N VAL A 54 -6.86 -4.51 4.29
CA VAL A 54 -7.56 -4.48 3.01
C VAL A 54 -7.75 -5.91 2.49
N GLY A 55 -9.01 -6.27 2.25
CA GLY A 55 -9.41 -7.58 1.74
C GLY A 55 -9.32 -7.68 0.22
N GLY A 56 -9.68 -6.61 -0.49
CA GLY A 56 -9.71 -6.57 -1.95
C GLY A 56 -8.40 -6.12 -2.60
N SER A 57 -8.46 -5.90 -3.91
CA SER A 57 -7.37 -5.31 -4.68
C SER A 57 -7.27 -3.80 -4.45
N ILE A 58 -6.07 -3.26 -4.61
CA ILE A 58 -5.81 -1.82 -4.50
C ILE A 58 -5.15 -1.36 -5.79
N GLU A 59 -5.71 -0.34 -6.40
CA GLU A 59 -5.11 0.40 -7.51
C GLU A 59 -4.88 1.85 -7.08
N ALA A 60 -3.63 2.31 -7.14
CA ALA A 60 -3.30 3.68 -6.80
C ALA A 60 -2.20 4.24 -7.72
N ARG A 61 -2.13 5.58 -7.86
CA ARG A 61 -0.97 6.18 -8.53
C ARG A 61 0.29 6.04 -7.67
N SER A 62 0.19 6.34 -6.39
CA SER A 62 1.26 6.10 -5.41
C SER A 62 0.66 5.67 -4.08
N ILE A 63 1.39 4.87 -3.32
CA ILE A 63 0.90 4.36 -2.03
C ILE A 63 1.97 4.43 -0.94
N VAL A 64 1.54 4.79 0.26
CA VAL A 64 2.29 4.59 1.50
C VAL A 64 1.48 3.69 2.42
N VAL A 65 2.06 2.52 2.71
CA VAL A 65 1.48 1.51 3.58
C VAL A 65 2.11 1.66 4.95
N GLY A 66 1.31 1.99 5.97
CA GLY A 66 1.74 2.07 7.36
C GLY A 66 2.24 0.73 7.92
N HIS A 67 2.80 0.78 9.13
CA HIS A 67 3.31 -0.42 9.78
C HIS A 67 2.16 -1.38 10.16
N ASP A 68 2.45 -2.69 10.21
CA ASP A 68 1.49 -3.76 10.57
C ASP A 68 0.22 -3.83 9.69
N VAL A 69 0.23 -3.19 8.52
CA VAL A 69 -0.89 -3.24 7.57
C VAL A 69 -0.95 -4.61 6.89
N LYS A 70 -2.17 -5.09 6.61
CA LYS A 70 -2.41 -6.37 5.93
C LYS A 70 -3.21 -6.15 4.65
N ILE A 71 -2.64 -6.49 3.51
CA ILE A 71 -3.30 -6.43 2.20
C ILE A 71 -3.40 -7.84 1.64
N LYS A 72 -4.62 -8.37 1.59
CA LYS A 72 -4.89 -9.73 1.13
C LYS A 72 -4.98 -9.85 -0.40
N GLY A 73 -5.39 -8.78 -1.07
CA GLY A 73 -5.47 -8.73 -2.53
C GLY A 73 -4.17 -8.24 -3.19
N PRO A 74 -4.15 -8.17 -4.52
CA PRO A 74 -3.05 -7.60 -5.27
C PRO A 74 -3.01 -6.07 -5.12
N LEU A 75 -1.80 -5.52 -4.96
CA LEU A 75 -1.55 -4.08 -4.93
C LEU A 75 -0.91 -3.64 -6.25
N GLN A 76 -1.61 -2.79 -7.00
CA GLN A 76 -1.20 -2.22 -8.27
C GLN A 76 -0.93 -0.74 -8.10
N VAL A 77 0.29 -0.31 -8.42
CA VAL A 77 0.76 1.06 -8.21
C VAL A 77 1.37 1.59 -9.51
N GLN A 78 0.94 2.76 -9.97
CA GLN A 78 1.45 3.28 -11.24
C GLN A 78 2.86 3.88 -11.12
N GLU A 79 3.19 4.51 -9.98
CA GLU A 79 4.47 5.20 -9.79
C GLU A 79 5.25 4.61 -8.61
N THR A 80 5.01 5.07 -7.38
CA THR A 80 5.87 4.69 -6.24
C THR A 80 5.08 4.04 -5.12
N ALA A 81 5.68 2.99 -4.55
CA ALA A 81 5.11 2.28 -3.42
C ALA A 81 6.09 2.26 -2.25
N THR A 82 5.66 2.75 -1.09
CA THR A 82 6.44 2.70 0.15
C THR A 82 5.72 1.83 1.15
N ILE A 83 6.38 0.77 1.59
CA ILE A 83 5.84 -0.21 2.53
C ILE A 83 6.62 -0.11 3.84
N CYS A 84 5.92 0.24 4.92
CA CYS A 84 6.49 0.36 6.25
C CYS A 84 6.63 -0.98 6.98
N ASP A 85 7.26 -0.94 8.15
CA ASP A 85 7.74 -2.10 8.89
C ASP A 85 6.59 -3.09 9.22
N ASN A 86 6.90 -4.39 9.19
CA ASN A 86 5.96 -5.48 9.51
C ASN A 86 4.68 -5.57 8.65
N ALA A 87 4.58 -4.82 7.54
CA ALA A 87 3.44 -4.94 6.65
C ALA A 87 3.42 -6.31 5.95
N CYS A 88 2.22 -6.85 5.73
CA CYS A 88 1.99 -8.13 5.07
C CYS A 88 1.14 -7.92 3.81
N LEU A 89 1.70 -8.24 2.65
CA LEU A 89 1.07 -8.08 1.35
C LEU A 89 1.02 -9.42 0.61
N HIS A 90 -0.02 -9.64 -0.18
CA HIS A 90 -0.07 -10.80 -1.07
C HIS A 90 0.86 -10.60 -2.28
N SER A 91 0.63 -9.56 -3.06
CA SER A 91 1.51 -9.17 -4.16
C SER A 91 1.51 -7.66 -4.35
N ILE A 92 2.61 -7.15 -4.89
CA ILE A 92 2.80 -5.74 -5.21
C ILE A 92 3.39 -5.60 -6.60
N GLU A 93 2.78 -4.74 -7.40
CA GLU A 93 3.27 -4.34 -8.72
C GLU A 93 3.35 -2.82 -8.76
N ALA A 94 4.52 -2.29 -9.10
CA ALA A 94 4.74 -0.86 -9.25
C ALA A 94 5.38 -0.50 -10.59
N GLY A 95 4.80 0.50 -11.27
CA GLY A 95 5.37 1.14 -12.46
C GLY A 95 6.58 2.04 -12.17
N GLY A 96 7.05 2.07 -10.93
CA GLY A 96 8.27 2.78 -10.53
C GLY A 96 8.87 2.17 -9.27
N ASN A 97 9.46 3.00 -8.42
CA ASN A 97 10.27 2.52 -7.30
C ASN A 97 9.43 1.91 -6.17
N ILE A 98 9.89 0.77 -5.64
CA ILE A 98 9.31 0.13 -4.46
C ILE A 98 10.28 0.26 -3.30
N THR A 99 9.82 0.74 -2.15
CA THR A 99 10.58 0.75 -0.91
C THR A 99 9.96 -0.22 0.10
N LEU A 100 10.73 -1.21 0.53
CA LEU A 100 10.35 -2.21 1.52
C LEU A 100 11.16 -1.99 2.80
N ARG A 101 10.47 -1.74 3.91
CA ARG A 101 11.08 -1.57 5.23
C ARG A 101 11.28 -2.90 5.98
N PRO A 102 12.08 -2.93 7.05
CA PRO A 102 12.33 -4.16 7.80
C PRO A 102 11.06 -4.87 8.30
N GLY A 103 11.07 -6.19 8.27
CA GLY A 103 9.95 -7.02 8.73
C GLY A 103 8.81 -7.19 7.73
N VAL A 104 8.86 -6.50 6.58
CA VAL A 104 7.85 -6.66 5.52
C VAL A 104 7.82 -8.09 4.99
N ARG A 105 6.61 -8.61 4.83
CA ARG A 105 6.33 -9.89 4.19
C ARG A 105 5.46 -9.64 2.96
N VAL A 106 5.92 -10.08 1.81
CA VAL A 106 5.21 -9.94 0.56
C VAL A 106 5.35 -11.24 -0.23
N GLY A 107 4.35 -11.65 -1.01
CA GLY A 107 4.50 -12.79 -1.91
C GLY A 107 5.33 -12.39 -3.12
N ASP A 108 4.67 -11.87 -4.15
CA ASP A 108 5.32 -11.41 -5.37
C ASP A 108 5.56 -9.90 -5.36
N VAL A 109 6.77 -9.47 -5.67
CA VAL A 109 7.16 -8.06 -5.84
C VAL A 109 7.58 -7.84 -7.29
N ASN A 110 6.89 -6.96 -8.00
CA ASN A 110 7.23 -6.55 -9.35
C ASN A 110 7.40 -5.03 -9.42
N SER A 111 8.57 -4.58 -9.83
CA SER A 111 8.87 -3.18 -10.08
C SER A 111 9.49 -3.04 -11.46
N THR A 112 9.02 -2.06 -12.22
CA THR A 112 9.67 -1.70 -13.50
C THR A 112 10.95 -0.89 -13.32
N GLU A 113 11.19 -0.36 -12.12
CA GLU A 113 12.35 0.46 -11.78
C GLU A 113 13.16 -0.18 -10.63
N THR A 114 13.48 0.58 -9.57
CA THR A 114 14.34 0.11 -8.49
C THR A 114 13.54 -0.33 -7.26
N ILE A 115 13.88 -1.50 -6.73
CA ILE A 115 13.39 -2.00 -5.44
C ILE A 115 14.44 -1.69 -4.37
N PHE A 116 14.07 -0.90 -3.39
CA PHE A 116 14.86 -0.58 -2.21
C PHE A 116 14.40 -1.47 -1.05
N VAL A 117 15.28 -2.35 -0.59
CA VAL A 117 15.01 -3.27 0.51
C VAL A 117 15.84 -2.82 1.71
N TYR A 118 15.18 -2.48 2.81
CA TYR A 118 15.84 -2.09 4.05
C TYR A 118 15.68 -3.20 5.09
N GLY A 119 16.79 -3.70 5.61
CA GLY A 119 16.82 -4.77 6.60
C GLY A 119 16.26 -6.10 6.09
N LYS A 120 15.61 -6.85 6.99
CA LYS A 120 15.10 -8.19 6.71
C LYS A 120 13.70 -8.13 6.10
N VAL A 121 13.58 -8.41 4.81
CA VAL A 121 12.29 -8.52 4.10
C VAL A 121 12.13 -9.95 3.60
N THR A 122 10.90 -10.47 3.68
CA THR A 122 10.56 -11.79 3.14
C THR A 122 9.70 -11.59 1.91
N SER A 123 10.24 -11.99 0.75
CA SER A 123 9.53 -12.03 -0.53
C SER A 123 9.60 -13.43 -1.12
N GLU A 124 8.52 -13.94 -1.71
CA GLU A 124 8.56 -15.20 -2.49
C GLU A 124 9.26 -14.97 -3.82
N ARG A 125 8.90 -13.90 -4.53
CA ARG A 125 9.57 -13.47 -5.77
C ARG A 125 9.81 -11.98 -5.74
N LEU A 126 10.94 -11.58 -6.31
CA LEU A 126 11.32 -10.19 -6.41
C LEU A 126 11.87 -9.93 -7.81
N PHE A 127 11.10 -9.19 -8.60
CA PHE A 127 11.41 -8.80 -9.96
C PHE A 127 11.49 -7.28 -10.02
N GLY A 128 12.69 -6.76 -10.23
CA GLY A 128 12.95 -5.33 -10.34
C GLY A 128 14.01 -5.10 -11.40
N ARG A 129 13.96 -3.95 -12.10
CA ARG A 129 15.06 -3.56 -13.00
C ARG A 129 16.38 -3.42 -12.22
N ALA A 130 16.30 -2.90 -11.00
CA ALA A 130 17.42 -2.90 -10.06
C ALA A 130 16.93 -3.22 -8.65
N VAL A 131 17.76 -3.87 -7.83
CA VAL A 131 17.45 -4.19 -6.44
C VAL A 131 18.60 -3.69 -5.57
N LYS A 132 18.30 -2.78 -4.65
CA LYS A 132 19.26 -2.23 -3.69
C LYS A 132 18.87 -2.68 -2.30
N VAL A 133 19.72 -3.52 -1.71
CA VAL A 133 19.53 -4.03 -0.36
C VAL A 133 20.43 -3.27 0.60
N TYR A 134 19.82 -2.63 1.59
CA TYR A 134 20.48 -1.93 2.68
C TYR A 134 20.31 -2.76 3.95
N GLY A 135 21.22 -3.72 4.14
CA GLY A 135 21.35 -4.48 5.38
C GLY A 135 22.25 -3.75 6.38
N ILE A 136 21.84 -3.74 7.64
CA ILE A 136 22.70 -3.50 8.81
C ILE A 136 23.11 -4.86 9.38
#